data_AF-A0A1W6QYE3-F1
#
_entry.id   AF-A0A1W6QYE3-F1
#
_cell.length_a   1.000
_cell.length_b   1.000
_cell.length_c   1.000
_cell.angle_alpha   90.00
_cell.angle_beta   90.00
_cell.angle_gamma   90.00
#
_symmetry.space_group_name_H-M   'P 1'
#
loop_
_entity.id
_entity.type
_entity.pdbx_description
1 polymer ?
#
loop_
_entity_poly.entity_id
_entity_poly.type
_entity_poly.pdbx_seq_one_letter_code
_entity_poly.pdbx_strand_id
1 'polypeptide(L)' 'METIARKIGNSVGAIFPKDISPEVGEAFTIFKVGDTYILKPKKEDIFEKKEVWEGFRESLTEEDKEWDTMKLEGEEY' A
#
# COMPACT_ATOMS: atom_id res chain seq x y z
N MET A 1 -4.37 -7.36 22.50
CA MET A 1 -5.75 -7.38 21.98
C MET A 1 -5.96 -8.68 21.25
N GLU A 2 -7.09 -9.33 21.47
CA GLU A 2 -7.41 -10.64 20.90
C GLU A 2 -8.80 -10.56 20.25
N THR A 3 -8.97 -11.23 19.12
CA THR A 3 -10.27 -11.38 18.44
C THR A 3 -10.45 -12.83 18.05
N ILE A 4 -11.71 -13.25 17.92
CA ILE A 4 -12.07 -14.61 17.51
C ILE A 4 -12.66 -14.58 16.12
N ALA A 5 -12.32 -15.58 15.30
CA ALA A 5 -13.01 -15.79 14.04
C ALA A 5 -14.46 -16.20 14.31
N ARG A 6 -15.41 -15.62 13.57
CA ARG A 6 -16.85 -15.88 13.68
C ARG A 6 -17.44 -16.12 12.30
N LYS A 7 -18.56 -16.84 12.27
CA LYS A 7 -19.37 -16.99 11.05
C LYS A 7 -20.15 -15.70 10.80
N ILE A 8 -19.98 -15.11 9.62
CA ILE A 8 -20.65 -13.89 9.16
C ILE A 8 -21.34 -14.23 7.84
N GLY A 9 -22.66 -14.41 7.89
CA GLY A 9 -23.42 -14.93 6.75
C GLY A 9 -22.91 -16.31 6.32
N ASN A 10 -22.48 -16.41 5.06
CA ASN A 10 -21.89 -17.62 4.47
C ASN A 10 -20.36 -17.67 4.55
N SER A 11 -19.74 -16.71 5.24
CA SER A 11 -18.28 -16.57 5.32
C SER A 11 -17.77 -16.69 6.76
N VAL A 12 -16.46 -16.85 6.91
CA VAL A 12 -15.75 -16.73 8.20
C VAL A 12 -14.98 -15.42 8.18
N GLY A 13 -15.08 -14.63 9.26
CA GLY A 13 -14.37 -13.36 9.39
C GLY A 13 -13.97 -13.07 10.82
N ALA A 14 -13.08 -12.09 11.00
CA ALA A 14 -12.74 -11.52 12.29
C ALA A 14 -13.26 -10.09 12.37
N ILE A 15 -13.63 -9.65 13.58
CA ILE A 15 -14.09 -8.28 13.80
C ILE A 15 -12.93 -7.48 14.38
N PHE A 16 -12.62 -6.35 13.75
CA PHE A 16 -11.63 -5.41 14.27
C PHE A 16 -12.12 -4.77 15.57
N PRO A 17 -11.31 -4.80 16.64
CA PRO A 17 -11.56 -4.01 17.84
C PRO A 17 -11.68 -2.52 17.50
N LYS A 18 -12.48 -1.78 18.28
CA LYS A 18 -12.73 -0.35 18.04
C LYS A 18 -11.46 0.49 17.96
N ASP A 19 -10.43 0.13 18.73
CA ASP A 19 -9.17 0.87 18.82
C ASP A 19 -8.32 0.83 17.53
N ILE A 20 -8.55 -0.16 16.66
CA ILE A 20 -7.82 -0.33 15.39
C ILE A 20 -8.77 -0.39 14.19
N SER A 21 -10.03 -0.01 14.38
CA SER A 21 -11.08 -0.20 13.37
C SER A 21 -10.74 0.60 12.11
N PRO A 22 -10.46 -0.06 10.98
CA PRO A 22 -10.33 0.63 9.71
C PRO A 22 -11.67 1.25 9.28
N GLU A 23 -11.62 2.13 8.28
CA GLU A 23 -12.81 2.76 7.73
C GLU A 23 -13.74 1.73 7.08
N VAL A 24 -15.04 1.92 7.23
CA VAL A 24 -16.04 1.03 6.62
C VAL A 24 -15.95 1.14 5.11
N GLY A 25 -15.65 0.01 4.45
CA GLY A 25 -15.46 -0.06 3.00
C GLY A 25 -13.99 -0.11 2.57
N GLU A 26 -13.04 0.03 3.49
CA GLU A 26 -11.62 -0.15 3.18
C GLU A 26 -11.34 -1.60 2.73
N ALA A 27 -10.66 -1.73 1.58
CA ALA A 27 -10.31 -3.02 1.02
C ALA A 27 -8.93 -3.46 1.51
N PHE A 28 -8.78 -4.75 1.82
CA PHE A 28 -7.51 -5.33 2.25
C PHE A 28 -7.11 -6.49 1.35
N THR A 29 -5.82 -6.60 1.06
CA THR A 29 -5.23 -7.82 0.55
C THR A 29 -4.82 -8.69 1.74
N ILE A 30 -5.26 -9.94 1.73
CA ILE A 30 -4.96 -10.92 2.79
C ILE A 30 -3.84 -11.85 2.30
N PHE A 31 -2.75 -11.90 3.06
CA PHE A 31 -1.66 -12.84 2.84
C PHE A 31 -1.59 -13.84 3.99
N LYS A 32 -1.22 -15.08 3.70
CA LYS A 32 -0.93 -16.10 4.71
C LYS A 32 0.56 -16.43 4.66
N VAL A 33 1.26 -16.25 5.78
CA VAL A 33 2.67 -16.59 5.95
C VAL A 33 2.78 -17.51 7.17
N GLY A 34 3.02 -18.81 6.92
CA GLY A 34 2.92 -19.84 7.96
C GLY A 34 1.53 -19.87 8.59
N ASP A 35 1.46 -19.72 9.92
CA ASP A 35 0.22 -19.64 10.69
C ASP A 35 -0.29 -18.21 10.90
N THR A 36 0.36 -17.22 10.28
CA THR A 36 0.00 -15.80 10.43
C THR A 36 -0.78 -15.30 9.23
N TYR A 37 -1.88 -14.59 9.49
CA TYR A 37 -2.61 -13.82 8.48
C TYR A 37 -2.20 -12.35 8.56
N ILE A 38 -1.81 -11.79 7.41
CA ILE A 38 -1.42 -10.38 7.28
C ILE A 38 -2.47 -9.68 6.43
N LEU A 39 -3.08 -8.63 6.98
CA LEU A 39 -3.99 -7.75 6.24
C LEU A 39 -3.23 -6.49 5.84
N LYS A 40 -3.09 -6.26 4.54
CA LYS A 40 -2.48 -5.05 3.99
C LYS A 40 -3.57 -4.20 3.34
N PRO A 41 -3.76 -2.92 3.73
CA PRO A 41 -4.68 -2.03 3.03
C PRO A 41 -4.35 -2.01 1.54
N LYS A 42 -5.38 -2.17 0.71
CA LYS A 42 -5.25 -2.09 -0.74
C LYS A 42 -5.11 -0.62 -1.10
N LYS A 43 -3.88 -0.15 -1.23
CA LYS A 43 -3.59 1.15 -1.85
C LYS A 43 -3.79 1.02 -3.35
N GLU A 44 -4.39 2.04 -3.96
CA GLU A 44 -4.39 2.15 -5.42
C GLU A 44 -2.95 2.19 -5.92
N ASP A 45 -2.69 1.49 -7.02
CA ASP A 45 -1.40 1.60 -7.67
C ASP A 45 -1.27 3.01 -8.23
N ILE A 46 -0.30 3.75 -7.70
CA ILE A 46 -0.05 5.14 -8.09
C ILE A 46 0.28 5.22 -9.59
N PHE A 47 0.80 4.15 -10.21
CA PHE A 47 1.12 4.12 -11.64
C PHE A 47 -0.07 3.73 -12.54
N GLU A 48 -1.17 3.26 -11.96
CA GLU A 48 -2.35 2.84 -12.74
C GLU A 48 -3.07 4.03 -13.38
N LYS A 49 -3.09 5.18 -12.70
CA LYS A 49 -3.76 6.39 -13.18
C LYS A 49 -2.80 7.33 -13.90
N LYS A 50 -2.63 7.12 -15.21
CA LYS A 50 -1.78 7.98 -16.07
C LYS A 50 -2.13 9.47 -15.97
N GLU A 51 -3.40 9.80 -15.76
CA GLU A 51 -3.90 11.18 -15.62
C GLU A 51 -3.29 11.91 -14.41
N VAL A 52 -2.98 11.20 -13.33
CA VAL A 52 -2.36 11.78 -12.12
C VAL A 52 -0.91 12.19 -12.38
N TRP A 53 -0.27 11.61 -13.41
CA TRP A 53 1.11 11.90 -13.79
C TRP A 53 1.22 12.92 -14.93
N GLU A 54 0.09 13.43 -15.45
CA GLU A 54 0.12 14.50 -16.45
C GLU A 54 0.75 15.77 -15.85
N GLY A 55 1.72 16.36 -16.54
CA GLY A 55 2.47 17.52 -16.04
C GLY A 55 3.53 17.21 -14.97
N PHE A 56 3.67 15.97 -14.49
CA PHE A 56 4.69 15.61 -13.49
C PHE A 56 6.10 16.00 -13.93
N ARG A 57 6.47 15.68 -15.18
CA ARG A 57 7.79 16.04 -15.74
C ARG A 57 8.00 17.54 -15.86
N GLU A 58 6.92 18.31 -15.99
CA GLU A 58 6.95 19.77 -16.11
C GLU A 58 7.05 20.43 -14.73
N SER A 59 6.59 19.75 -13.67
CA SER A 59 6.73 20.19 -12.28
C SER A 59 8.11 19.92 -11.64
N LEU A 60 8.99 19.19 -12.32
CA LEU A 60 10.33 18.89 -11.81
C LEU A 60 11.19 20.15 -11.78
N THR A 61 11.87 20.36 -10.64
CA THR A 61 12.84 21.44 -10.47
C THR A 61 14.12 21.16 -11.27
N GLU A 62 15.01 22.15 -11.39
CA GLU A 62 16.32 21.93 -12.02
C GLU A 62 17.15 20.90 -11.25
N GLU A 63 17.10 20.93 -9.91
CA GLU A 63 17.77 19.96 -9.06
C GLU A 63 17.26 18.53 -9.34
N ASP A 64 15.94 18.32 -9.45
CA ASP A 64 15.36 17.01 -9.78
C ASP A 64 15.88 16.46 -11.13
N LYS A 65 16.11 17.35 -12.11
CA LYS A 65 16.64 16.98 -13.43
C LYS A 65 18.14 16.67 -13.37
N GLU A 66 18.89 17.33 -12.49
CA GLU A 66 20.28 17.00 -12.24
C GLU A 66 20.40 15.61 -11.63
N TRP A 67 19.59 15.29 -10.60
CA TRP A 67 19.54 13.94 -10.01
C TRP A 67 19.16 12.85 -11.03
N ASP A 68 18.22 13.11 -11.95
CA ASP A 68 17.81 12.15 -13.00
C ASP A 68 18.93 11.85 -14.00
N THR A 69 19.87 12.80 -14.17
CA THR A 69 20.99 12.68 -15.11
C THR A 69 22.31 12.30 -14.46
N MET A 70 22.38 12.29 -13.13
CA MET A 70 23.54 11.80 -12.39
C MET A 70 23.72 10.30 -12.66
N LYS A 71 24.79 9.97 -13.38
CA LYS A 71 25.29 8.59 -13.41
C LYS A 71 25.90 8.30 -12.03
N LEU A 72 25.45 7.23 -11.38
CA LEU A 72 26.09 6.70 -10.17
C LEU A 72 27.57 6.42 -10.47
N GLU A 73 28.46 7.34 -10.05
CA GLU A 73 29.92 7.16 -10.13
C GLU A 73 30.48 6.61 -8.81
N GLY A 74 29.84 5.57 -8.27
CA GLY A 74 30.33 4.86 -7.10
C GLY A 74 30.30 3.36 -7.34
N GLU A 75 31.44 2.68 -7.20
CA GLU A 75 31.45 1.24 -6.96
C GLU A 75 30.77 1.01 -5.60
N GLU A 76 29.48 0.67 -5.63
CA GLU A 76 28.77 0.21 -4.45
C GLU A 76 29.28 -1.21 -4.13
N TYR A 77 30.20 -1.32 -3.16
CA TYR A 77 30.71 -2.56 -2.59
C TYR A 77 29.76 -3.16 -1.55
#